data_AF-A0A2V7VH82-F1
#
_entry.id   AF-A0A2V7VH82-F1
#
_cell.length_a   1.000
_cell.length_b   1.000
_cell.length_c   1.000
_cell.angle_alpha   90.00
_cell.angle_beta   90.00
_cell.angle_gamma   90.00
#
_symmetry.space_group_name_H-M   'P 1'
#
loop_
_entity.id
_entity.type
_entity.pdbx_description
1 polymer ?
#
loop_
_entity_poly.entity_id
_entity_poly.type
_entity_poly.pdbx_seq_one_letter_code
_entity_poly.pdbx_strand_id
1 'polypeptide(L)'
;MTSQPFPYLLLPTLWAARNRARHREPGDSARVVLFGGIGLGVAAVIFAVVFWLTWQLDYYEELGDYLIRLGLSWLFLTFLSFLAFSGVVTALSTFFLSEDLRLLVAAPVSRTRLFYSCFVKTVAQASWMVVTFMPPVLLAVGMARCAGPLYYAVGLLSLLPFVVIPVALGSVVTLFLVNVFPARRARDVLMLMGLLFAVSLVLMLRFLRPERLLSIETLPDLTAFFATLQSPVTPLLPSFWAGETVFTALRGGVDWLHAGAL
;
A
#
# COMPACT_ATOMS: atom_id res chain seq x y z
N MET A 1 14.12 -21.93 -30.64
CA MET A 1 14.33 -21.16 -29.39
C MET A 1 12.98 -20.93 -28.74
N THR A 2 12.61 -21.73 -27.76
CA THR A 2 11.31 -21.62 -27.08
C THR A 2 11.28 -20.30 -26.30
N SER A 3 10.48 -19.35 -26.77
CA SER A 3 10.28 -18.04 -26.15
C SER A 3 9.45 -18.21 -24.87
N GLN A 4 10.08 -18.71 -23.81
CA GLN A 4 9.46 -18.84 -22.49
C GLN A 4 9.03 -17.43 -22.01
N PRO A 5 7.80 -17.28 -21.49
CA PRO A 5 7.27 -15.99 -21.05
C PRO A 5 8.00 -15.50 -19.79
N PHE A 6 7.93 -14.19 -19.50
CA PHE A 6 8.62 -13.56 -18.36
C PHE A 6 8.42 -14.22 -16.98
N PRO A 7 7.28 -14.84 -16.61
CA PRO A 7 7.13 -15.53 -15.32
C PRO A 7 8.14 -16.67 -15.12
N TYR A 8 8.74 -17.20 -16.19
CA TYR A 8 9.78 -18.23 -16.06
C TYR A 8 11.01 -17.73 -15.27
N LEU A 9 11.29 -16.43 -15.31
CA LEU A 9 12.37 -15.80 -14.53
C LEU A 9 12.04 -15.70 -13.03
N LEU A 10 10.78 -15.89 -12.64
CA LEU A 10 10.32 -15.90 -11.25
C LEU A 10 10.29 -17.31 -10.65
N LEU A 11 10.33 -18.35 -11.48
CA LEU A 11 10.32 -19.76 -11.03
C LEU A 11 11.42 -20.09 -10.01
N PRO A 12 12.68 -19.63 -10.15
CA PRO A 12 13.71 -19.91 -9.14
C PRO A 12 13.33 -19.41 -7.75
N THR A 13 12.67 -18.25 -7.66
CA THR A 13 12.21 -17.71 -6.37
C THR A 13 11.04 -18.51 -5.79
N LEU A 14 10.12 -18.96 -6.63
CA LEU A 14 9.00 -19.83 -6.23
C LEU A 14 9.50 -21.22 -5.81
N TRP A 15 10.47 -21.78 -6.52
CA TRP A 15 11.10 -23.05 -6.19
C TRP A 15 11.95 -22.96 -4.93
N ALA A 16 12.67 -21.85 -4.71
CA ALA A 16 13.39 -21.60 -3.46
C ALA A 16 12.43 -21.50 -2.27
N ALA A 17 11.31 -20.77 -2.42
CA ALA A 17 10.27 -20.68 -1.40
C ALA A 17 9.63 -22.06 -1.12
N ARG A 18 9.31 -22.83 -2.17
CA ARG A 18 8.75 -24.18 -2.06
C ARG A 18 9.73 -25.17 -1.43
N ASN A 19 11.00 -25.15 -1.83
CA ASN A 19 12.02 -26.04 -1.26
C ASN A 19 12.30 -25.70 0.20
N ARG A 20 12.30 -24.42 0.57
CA ARG A 20 12.40 -23.97 1.96
C ARG A 20 11.21 -24.44 2.79
N ALA A 21 10.00 -24.36 2.24
CA ALA A 21 8.81 -24.88 2.90
C ALA A 21 8.81 -26.41 3.06
N ARG A 22 9.46 -27.14 2.14
CA ARG A 22 9.52 -28.62 2.12
C ARG A 22 10.67 -29.20 2.94
N HIS A 23 11.81 -28.53 3.00
CA HIS A 23 12.99 -28.92 3.77
C HIS A 23 13.13 -27.99 4.99
N ARG A 24 12.12 -28.04 5.88
CA ARG A 24 12.16 -27.29 7.14
C ARG A 24 13.25 -27.86 8.03
N GLU A 25 14.26 -27.05 8.33
CA GLU A 25 15.24 -27.39 9.35
C GLU A 25 14.56 -27.50 10.72
N PRO A 26 15.08 -28.34 11.64
CA PRO A 26 14.57 -28.39 13.00
C PRO A 26 14.66 -27.01 13.66
N GLY A 27 13.50 -26.40 13.96
CA GLY A 27 13.38 -25.03 14.48
C GLY A 27 12.66 -24.04 13.55
N ASP A 28 12.52 -24.36 12.26
CA ASP A 28 11.85 -23.48 11.29
C ASP A 28 10.32 -23.48 11.48
N SER A 29 9.73 -24.61 11.89
CA SER A 29 8.31 -24.69 12.24
C SER A 29 7.93 -23.79 13.42
N ALA A 30 8.76 -23.77 14.47
CA ALA A 30 8.56 -22.90 15.63
C ALA A 30 8.62 -21.41 15.25
N ARG A 31 9.55 -21.03 14.36
CA ARG A 31 9.64 -19.66 13.82
C ARG A 31 8.40 -19.30 13.00
N VAL A 32 7.93 -20.18 12.12
CA VAL A 32 6.72 -19.95 11.32
C VAL A 32 5.50 -19.77 12.22
N VAL A 33 5.35 -20.60 13.26
CA VAL A 33 4.25 -20.46 14.22
C VAL A 33 4.37 -19.16 15.02
N LEU A 34 5.57 -18.80 15.48
CA LEU A 34 5.80 -17.57 16.23
C LEU A 34 5.51 -16.33 15.39
N PHE A 35 6.13 -16.19 14.22
CA PHE A 35 5.93 -15.02 13.34
C PHE A 35 4.53 -14.99 12.75
N GLY A 36 3.96 -16.14 12.38
CA GLY A 36 2.57 -16.25 11.93
C GLY A 36 1.58 -15.86 13.02
N GLY A 37 1.82 -16.31 14.26
CA GLY A 37 1.02 -15.97 15.43
C GLY A 37 1.09 -14.47 15.76
N ILE A 38 2.28 -13.87 15.72
CA ILE A 38 2.43 -12.41 15.89
C ILE A 38 1.67 -11.65 14.80
N GLY A 39 1.81 -12.06 13.54
CA GLY A 39 1.10 -11.44 12.41
C GLY A 39 -0.42 -11.50 12.57
N LEU A 40 -0.95 -12.68 12.92
CA LEU A 40 -2.38 -12.86 13.20
C LEU A 40 -2.84 -12.06 14.42
N GLY A 41 -2.03 -12.00 15.48
CA GLY A 41 -2.32 -11.21 16.67
C GLY A 41 -2.42 -9.71 16.35
N VAL A 42 -1.46 -9.18 15.57
CA VAL A 42 -1.50 -7.78 15.11
C VAL A 42 -2.72 -7.53 14.23
N ALA A 43 -3.02 -8.42 13.29
CA ALA A 43 -4.21 -8.31 12.44
C ALA A 43 -5.51 -8.31 13.25
N ALA A 44 -5.60 -9.16 14.28
CA ALA A 44 -6.76 -9.23 15.18
C ALA A 44 -6.91 -7.96 16.03
N VAL A 45 -5.81 -7.39 16.52
CA VAL A 45 -5.83 -6.12 17.26
C VAL A 45 -6.29 -4.97 16.35
N ILE A 46 -5.75 -4.88 15.14
CA ILE A 46 -6.16 -3.86 14.16
C ILE A 46 -7.65 -4.00 13.84
N PHE A 47 -8.10 -5.22 13.56
CA PHE A 47 -9.50 -5.51 13.31
C PHE A 47 -10.37 -5.07 14.49
N ALA A 48 -10.02 -5.44 15.72
CA ALA A 48 -10.80 -5.10 16.92
C ALA A 48 -10.87 -3.58 17.15
N VAL A 49 -9.76 -2.86 16.98
CA VAL A 49 -9.70 -1.41 17.15
C VAL A 49 -10.55 -0.70 16.09
N VAL A 50 -10.40 -1.07 14.82
CA VAL A 50 -11.16 -0.45 13.72
C VAL A 50 -12.65 -0.79 13.83
N PHE A 51 -12.97 -2.03 14.19
CA PHE A 51 -14.36 -2.46 14.37
C PHE A 51 -15.02 -1.68 15.51
N TRP A 52 -14.35 -1.58 16.66
CA TRP A 52 -14.83 -0.79 17.79
C TRP A 52 -15.01 0.68 17.43
N LEU A 53 -14.03 1.29 16.74
CA LEU A 53 -14.13 2.68 16.30
C LEU A 53 -15.31 2.89 15.35
N THR A 54 -15.47 2.01 14.37
CA THR A 54 -16.56 2.10 13.37
C THR A 54 -17.92 1.89 14.03
N TRP A 55 -18.01 0.97 14.99
CA TRP A 55 -19.23 0.73 15.77
C TRP A 55 -19.62 1.94 16.63
N GLN A 56 -18.65 2.60 17.27
CA GLN A 56 -18.91 3.83 18.04
C GLN A 56 -19.38 4.99 17.15
N LEU A 57 -18.87 5.07 15.93
CA LEU A 57 -19.27 6.10 14.96
C LEU A 57 -20.70 5.90 14.44
N ASP A 58 -21.22 4.67 14.48
CA ASP A 58 -22.60 4.36 14.06
C ASP A 58 -23.65 5.06 14.94
N TYR A 59 -23.31 5.42 16.17
CA TYR A 59 -24.18 6.18 17.07
C TYR A 59 -24.46 7.63 16.58
N TYR A 60 -23.65 8.15 15.65
CA TYR A 60 -23.78 9.50 15.12
C TYR A 60 -24.19 9.46 13.64
N GLU A 61 -25.49 9.46 13.35
CA GLU A 61 -26.02 9.14 12.01
C GLU A 61 -25.39 9.92 10.84
N GLU A 62 -25.27 11.26 10.93
CA GLU A 62 -24.67 12.06 9.83
C GLU A 62 -23.14 12.21 9.96
N LEU A 63 -22.62 12.17 11.18
CA LEU A 63 -21.19 12.42 11.45
C LEU A 63 -20.34 11.18 11.20
N GLY A 64 -20.87 9.99 11.50
CA GLY A 64 -20.17 8.72 11.41
C GLY A 64 -19.74 8.38 9.99
N ASP A 65 -20.66 8.52 9.03
CA ASP A 65 -20.39 8.27 7.62
C ASP A 65 -19.30 9.21 7.06
N TYR A 66 -19.33 10.49 7.44
CA TYR A 66 -18.31 11.46 7.06
C TYR A 66 -16.94 11.07 7.63
N LEU A 67 -16.89 10.67 8.89
CA LEU A 67 -15.64 10.27 9.56
C LEU A 67 -15.08 8.96 8.99
N ILE A 68 -15.91 8.00 8.60
CA ILE A 68 -15.47 6.77 7.93
C ILE A 68 -14.86 7.09 6.57
N ARG A 69 -15.52 7.94 5.76
CA ARG A 69 -14.98 8.38 4.46
C ARG A 69 -13.64 9.09 4.60
N LEU A 70 -13.54 9.99 5.58
CA LEU A 70 -12.30 10.72 5.86
C LEU A 70 -11.20 9.79 6.37
N GLY A 71 -11.53 8.86 7.26
CA GLY A 71 -10.63 7.84 7.78
C GLY A 71 -10.09 6.92 6.69
N LEU A 72 -10.94 6.43 5.79
CA LEU A 72 -10.53 5.67 4.60
C LEU A 72 -9.61 6.49 3.70
N SER A 73 -9.94 7.76 3.46
CA SER A 73 -9.11 8.65 2.63
C SER A 73 -7.70 8.84 3.20
N TRP A 74 -7.59 9.08 4.51
CA TRP A 74 -6.30 9.20 5.19
C TRP A 74 -5.54 7.88 5.25
N LEU A 75 -6.25 6.76 5.44
CA LEU A 75 -5.66 5.43 5.39
C LEU A 75 -5.06 5.14 4.02
N PHE A 76 -5.81 5.32 2.94
CA PHE A 76 -5.28 5.14 1.58
C PHE A 76 -4.16 6.13 1.26
N LEU A 77 -4.22 7.37 1.72
CA LEU A 77 -3.17 8.35 1.50
C LEU A 77 -1.87 7.98 2.24
N THR A 78 -1.96 7.54 3.50
CA THR A 78 -0.78 7.06 4.25
C THR A 78 -0.16 5.86 3.56
N PHE A 79 -0.96 4.87 3.14
CA PHE A 79 -0.45 3.73 2.39
C PHE A 79 0.16 4.17 1.05
N LEU A 80 -0.43 5.11 0.32
CA LEU A 80 0.11 5.61 -0.94
C LEU A 80 1.50 6.21 -0.74
N SER A 81 1.68 7.03 0.29
CA SER A 81 2.99 7.61 0.65
C SER A 81 4.01 6.54 0.99
N PHE A 82 3.64 5.55 1.82
CA PHE A 82 4.52 4.43 2.14
C PHE A 82 4.87 3.59 0.90
N LEU A 83 3.91 3.36 0.00
CA LEU A 83 4.10 2.54 -1.20
C LEU A 83 4.94 3.24 -2.26
N ALA A 84 4.73 4.55 -2.47
CA ALA A 84 5.55 5.33 -3.39
C ALA A 84 7.01 5.32 -2.93
N PHE A 85 7.25 5.54 -1.64
CA PHE A 85 8.59 5.53 -1.08
C PHE A 85 9.23 4.14 -1.08
N SER A 86 8.53 3.14 -0.54
CA SER A 86 8.99 1.75 -0.52
C SER A 86 9.22 1.24 -1.94
N GLY A 87 8.38 1.65 -2.90
CA GLY A 87 8.52 1.36 -4.32
C GLY A 87 9.84 1.89 -4.90
N VAL A 88 10.19 3.15 -4.63
CA VAL A 88 11.49 3.72 -5.08
C VAL A 88 12.67 2.97 -4.48
N VAL A 89 12.64 2.74 -3.15
CA VAL A 89 13.71 2.05 -2.41
C VAL A 89 13.90 0.61 -2.90
N THR A 90 12.80 -0.13 -3.00
CA THR A 90 12.78 -1.52 -3.44
C THR A 90 13.13 -1.63 -4.92
N ALA A 91 12.70 -0.69 -5.76
CA ALA A 91 13.10 -0.64 -7.16
C ALA A 91 14.61 -0.44 -7.27
N LEU A 92 15.21 0.46 -6.49
CA LEU A 92 16.66 0.69 -6.53
C LEU A 92 17.44 -0.57 -6.16
N SER A 93 17.01 -1.29 -5.10
CA SER A 93 17.66 -2.53 -4.69
C SER A 93 17.48 -3.65 -5.73
N THR A 94 16.28 -3.80 -6.29
CA THR A 94 15.92 -4.89 -7.20
C THR A 94 16.51 -4.68 -8.60
N PHE A 95 16.47 -3.46 -9.13
CA PHE A 95 16.91 -3.15 -10.49
C PHE A 95 18.41 -2.86 -10.62
N PHE A 96 19.11 -2.51 -9.54
CA PHE A 96 20.51 -2.07 -9.65
C PHE A 96 21.47 -2.75 -8.67
N LEU A 97 20.97 -3.29 -7.55
CA LEU A 97 21.82 -3.88 -6.50
C LEU A 97 21.71 -5.40 -6.40
N SER A 98 20.80 -6.03 -7.15
CA SER A 98 20.62 -7.48 -7.14
C SER A 98 21.82 -8.18 -7.78
N GLU A 99 22.41 -9.14 -7.06
CA GLU A 99 23.50 -10.00 -7.56
C GLU A 99 23.04 -10.83 -8.78
N ASP A 100 21.78 -11.27 -8.77
CA ASP A 100 21.15 -12.03 -9.85
C ASP A 100 21.13 -11.27 -11.17
N LEU A 101 21.09 -9.94 -11.13
CA LEU A 101 21.07 -9.11 -12.32
C LEU A 101 22.36 -9.24 -13.13
N ARG A 102 23.52 -9.36 -12.47
CA ARG A 102 24.82 -9.52 -13.18
C ARG A 102 24.84 -10.79 -14.00
N LEU A 103 24.24 -11.86 -13.48
CA LEU A 103 24.10 -13.15 -14.15
C LEU A 103 23.05 -13.09 -15.28
N LEU A 104 21.91 -12.42 -15.03
CA LEU A 104 20.80 -12.29 -16.00
C LEU A 104 21.11 -11.37 -17.17
N VAL A 105 21.95 -10.34 -16.99
CA VAL A 105 22.39 -9.44 -18.07
C VAL A 105 23.39 -10.11 -19.00
N ALA A 106 24.16 -11.09 -18.52
CA ALA A 106 25.06 -11.89 -19.34
C ALA A 106 24.33 -12.99 -20.15
N ALA A 107 23.11 -13.35 -19.74
CA ALA A 107 22.28 -14.32 -20.44
C ALA A 107 21.53 -13.67 -21.63
N PRO A 108 21.23 -14.43 -22.71
CA PRO A 108 20.52 -13.92 -23.89
C PRO A 108 19.01 -13.73 -23.63
N VAL A 109 18.66 -12.89 -22.66
CA VAL A 109 17.29 -12.57 -22.26
C VAL A 109 16.92 -11.18 -22.78
N SER A 110 15.72 -11.04 -23.34
CA SER A 110 15.23 -9.74 -23.83
C SER A 110 15.08 -8.73 -22.67
N ARG A 111 15.52 -7.49 -22.87
CA ARG A 111 15.44 -6.39 -21.87
C ARG A 111 14.04 -6.20 -21.29
N THR A 112 13.00 -6.32 -22.12
CA THR A 112 11.59 -6.19 -21.71
C THR A 112 11.17 -7.23 -20.68
N ARG A 113 11.54 -8.51 -20.87
CA ARG A 113 11.24 -9.59 -19.92
C ARG A 113 11.97 -9.41 -18.59
N LEU A 114 13.21 -8.93 -18.65
CA LEU A 114 13.98 -8.62 -17.45
C LEU A 114 13.31 -7.50 -16.65
N PHE A 115 12.92 -6.40 -17.33
CA PHE A 115 12.20 -5.29 -16.70
C PHE A 115 10.91 -5.76 -15.99
N TYR A 116 10.03 -6.50 -16.68
CA TYR A 116 8.79 -6.98 -16.05
C TYR A 116 9.05 -7.95 -14.90
N SER A 117 10.09 -8.79 -14.98
CA SER A 117 10.44 -9.68 -13.87
C SER A 117 10.90 -8.92 -12.63
N CYS A 118 11.72 -7.88 -12.80
CA CYS A 118 12.15 -7.00 -11.71
C CYS A 118 10.96 -6.19 -11.18
N PHE A 119 10.11 -5.66 -12.06
CA PHE A 119 8.94 -4.89 -11.67
C PHE A 119 7.98 -5.72 -10.81
N VAL A 120 7.65 -6.95 -11.21
CA VAL A 120 6.77 -7.84 -10.41
C VAL A 120 7.39 -8.17 -9.05
N LYS A 121 8.72 -8.39 -8.99
CA LYS A 121 9.42 -8.57 -7.70
C LYS A 121 9.30 -7.31 -6.84
N THR A 122 9.50 -6.13 -7.41
CA THR A 122 9.36 -4.85 -6.71
C THR A 122 7.94 -4.63 -6.22
N VAL A 123 6.92 -4.92 -7.03
CA VAL A 123 5.51 -4.85 -6.62
C VAL A 123 5.25 -5.77 -5.44
N ALA A 124 5.62 -7.05 -5.54
CA ALA A 124 5.41 -8.01 -4.46
C ALA A 124 6.16 -7.63 -3.16
N GLN A 125 7.37 -7.09 -3.28
CA GLN A 125 8.16 -6.65 -2.13
C GLN A 125 7.71 -5.32 -1.54
N ALA A 126 7.13 -4.39 -2.32
CA ALA A 126 6.60 -3.14 -1.81
C ALA A 126 5.18 -3.31 -1.23
N SER A 127 4.39 -4.23 -1.78
CA SER A 127 2.97 -4.40 -1.43
C SER A 127 2.72 -5.21 -0.16
N TRP A 128 3.73 -5.84 0.42
CA TRP A 128 3.55 -6.76 1.56
C TRP A 128 2.79 -6.10 2.72
N MET A 129 3.08 -4.83 3.02
CA MET A 129 2.39 -4.09 4.08
C MET A 129 0.91 -3.91 3.74
N VAL A 130 0.58 -3.47 2.53
CA VAL A 130 -0.82 -3.28 2.12
C VAL A 130 -1.60 -4.59 2.18
N VAL A 131 -1.02 -5.68 1.67
CA VAL A 131 -1.66 -7.01 1.67
C VAL A 131 -1.85 -7.55 3.10
N THR A 132 -0.99 -7.17 4.05
CA THR A 132 -1.09 -7.63 5.44
C THR A 132 -2.05 -6.77 6.26
N PHE A 133 -1.98 -5.45 6.09
CA PHE A 133 -2.65 -4.50 6.97
C PHE A 133 -3.99 -3.98 6.45
N MET A 134 -4.22 -3.92 5.12
CA MET A 134 -5.52 -3.46 4.61
C MET A 134 -6.66 -4.46 4.82
N PRO A 135 -6.50 -5.78 4.60
CA PRO A 135 -7.60 -6.72 4.79
C PRO A 135 -8.27 -6.66 6.16
N PRO A 136 -7.56 -6.68 7.31
CA PRO A 136 -8.23 -6.60 8.61
C PRO A 136 -8.97 -5.27 8.81
N VAL A 137 -8.48 -4.16 8.25
CA VAL A 137 -9.15 -2.86 8.32
C VAL A 137 -10.43 -2.86 7.48
N LEU A 138 -10.36 -3.31 6.22
CA LEU A 138 -11.53 -3.38 5.35
C LEU A 138 -12.58 -4.36 5.90
N LEU A 139 -12.16 -5.51 6.43
CA LEU A 139 -13.04 -6.48 7.08
C LEU A 139 -13.75 -5.87 8.30
N ALA A 140 -13.03 -5.14 9.14
CA ALA A 140 -13.59 -4.50 10.32
C ALA A 140 -14.65 -3.45 9.96
N VAL A 141 -14.37 -2.58 8.99
CA VAL A 141 -15.34 -1.56 8.52
C VAL A 141 -16.56 -2.24 7.88
N GLY A 142 -16.35 -3.25 7.04
CA GLY A 142 -17.42 -3.96 6.36
C GLY A 142 -18.34 -4.71 7.33
N MET A 143 -17.78 -5.37 8.35
CA MET A 143 -18.56 -6.07 9.36
C MET A 143 -19.30 -5.11 10.29
N ALA A 144 -18.68 -3.99 10.68
CA ALA A 144 -19.30 -3.01 11.56
C ALA A 144 -20.51 -2.30 10.91
N ARG A 145 -20.47 -2.06 9.59
CA ARG A 145 -21.57 -1.43 8.83
C ARG A 145 -22.47 -2.42 8.09
N CYS A 146 -22.39 -3.71 8.41
CA CYS A 146 -23.18 -4.77 7.76
C CYS A 146 -23.12 -4.73 6.22
N ALA A 147 -21.93 -4.46 5.68
CA ALA A 147 -21.71 -4.25 4.25
C ALA A 147 -21.99 -5.52 3.43
N GLY A 148 -22.58 -5.33 2.25
CA GLY A 148 -22.86 -6.43 1.32
C GLY A 148 -21.60 -7.07 0.73
N PRO A 149 -21.70 -8.25 0.10
CA PRO A 149 -20.56 -8.96 -0.51
C PRO A 149 -19.79 -8.12 -1.55
N LEU A 150 -20.49 -7.21 -2.22
CA LEU A 150 -19.93 -6.30 -3.22
C LEU A 150 -18.80 -5.44 -2.65
N TYR A 151 -18.92 -4.97 -1.40
CA TYR A 151 -17.90 -4.16 -0.73
C TYR A 151 -16.56 -4.90 -0.64
N TYR A 152 -16.57 -6.19 -0.27
CA TYR A 152 -15.34 -6.97 -0.16
C TYR A 152 -14.70 -7.24 -1.52
N ALA A 153 -15.51 -7.47 -2.56
CA ALA A 153 -15.02 -7.65 -3.93
C ALA A 153 -14.40 -6.37 -4.49
N VAL A 154 -15.10 -5.23 -4.36
CA VAL A 154 -14.59 -3.90 -4.79
C VAL A 154 -13.37 -3.51 -3.98
N GLY A 155 -13.39 -3.72 -2.66
CA GLY A 155 -12.24 -3.50 -1.79
C GLY A 155 -11.01 -4.25 -2.25
N LEU A 156 -11.12 -5.57 -2.44
CA LEU A 156 -9.99 -6.38 -2.91
C LEU A 156 -9.52 -5.99 -4.32
N LEU A 157 -10.45 -5.71 -5.23
CA LEU A 157 -10.13 -5.32 -6.60
C LEU A 157 -9.45 -3.95 -6.67
N SER A 158 -9.85 -3.00 -5.82
CA SER A 158 -9.25 -1.65 -5.75
C SER A 158 -7.80 -1.66 -5.25
N LEU A 159 -7.43 -2.64 -4.41
CA LEU A 159 -6.07 -2.75 -3.87
C LEU A 159 -5.03 -3.07 -4.95
N LEU A 160 -5.40 -3.83 -6.00
CA LEU A 160 -4.50 -4.19 -7.09
C LEU A 160 -3.95 -2.95 -7.84
N PRO A 161 -4.78 -2.10 -8.47
CA PRO A 161 -4.31 -0.89 -9.13
C PRO A 161 -3.71 0.11 -8.14
N PHE A 162 -4.29 0.23 -6.94
CA PHE A 162 -3.75 1.09 -5.88
C PHE A 162 -2.30 0.74 -5.52
N VAL A 163 -1.93 -0.55 -5.59
CA VAL A 163 -0.56 -1.00 -5.36
C VAL A 163 0.33 -0.77 -6.60
N VAL A 164 -0.18 -1.11 -7.77
CA VAL A 164 0.63 -1.11 -9.02
C VAL A 164 1.01 0.30 -9.44
N ILE A 165 0.09 1.27 -9.38
CA ILE A 165 0.32 2.66 -9.84
C ILE A 165 1.51 3.33 -9.13
N PRO A 166 1.55 3.45 -7.78
CA PRO A 166 2.66 4.12 -7.09
C PRO A 166 3.97 3.36 -7.23
N VAL A 167 3.96 2.02 -7.34
CA VAL A 167 5.18 1.24 -7.56
C VAL A 167 5.71 1.44 -8.99
N ALA A 168 4.83 1.56 -9.98
CA ALA A 168 5.20 1.92 -11.35
C ALA A 168 5.82 3.32 -11.41
N LEU A 169 5.18 4.30 -10.77
CA LEU A 169 5.73 5.66 -10.65
C LEU A 169 7.08 5.65 -9.94
N GLY A 170 7.20 4.95 -8.81
CA GLY A 170 8.46 4.81 -8.08
C GLY A 170 9.56 4.17 -8.92
N SER A 171 9.23 3.16 -9.73
CA SER A 171 10.19 2.51 -10.64
C SER A 171 10.67 3.45 -11.75
N VAL A 172 9.76 4.26 -12.32
CA VAL A 172 10.11 5.29 -13.31
C VAL A 172 11.02 6.36 -12.70
N VAL A 173 10.70 6.83 -11.49
CA VAL A 173 11.53 7.78 -10.75
C VAL A 173 12.92 7.20 -10.49
N THR A 174 13.02 5.95 -10.05
CA THR A 174 14.31 5.27 -9.84
C THR A 174 15.12 5.16 -11.13
N LEU A 175 14.48 4.81 -12.26
CA LEU A 175 15.14 4.76 -13.56
C LEU A 175 15.69 6.14 -13.97
N PHE A 176 14.92 7.20 -13.78
CA PHE A 176 15.39 8.57 -14.03
C PHE A 176 16.56 8.94 -13.12
N LEU A 177 16.46 8.60 -11.83
CA LEU A 177 17.46 8.93 -10.83
C LEU A 177 18.82 8.28 -11.11
N VAL A 178 18.84 7.04 -11.61
CA VAL A 178 20.10 6.35 -11.96
C VAL A 178 20.71 6.89 -13.27
N ASN A 179 19.92 7.50 -14.15
CA ASN A 179 20.47 8.22 -15.30
C ASN A 179 21.21 9.51 -14.87
N VAL A 180 20.78 10.14 -13.77
CA VAL A 180 21.40 11.37 -13.24
C VAL A 180 22.56 11.04 -12.29
N PHE A 181 22.40 10.04 -11.42
CA PHE A 181 23.40 9.64 -10.43
C PHE A 181 23.96 8.24 -10.73
N PRO A 182 25.29 8.08 -10.87
CA PRO A 182 25.90 6.78 -11.12
C PRO A 182 25.55 5.76 -10.02
N ALA A 183 25.12 4.55 -10.41
CA ALA A 183 24.70 3.48 -9.49
C ALA A 183 25.74 3.10 -8.41
N ARG A 184 27.02 3.49 -8.60
CA ARG A 184 28.06 3.34 -7.57
C ARG A 184 27.75 4.10 -6.27
N ARG A 185 26.90 5.12 -6.30
CA ARG A 185 26.41 5.88 -5.14
C ARG A 185 25.00 5.49 -4.69
N ALA A 186 24.51 4.32 -5.09
CA ALA A 186 23.15 3.87 -4.73
C ALA A 186 22.88 3.90 -3.21
N ARG A 187 23.90 3.64 -2.38
CA ARG A 187 23.78 3.72 -0.92
C ARG A 187 23.54 5.16 -0.43
N ASP A 188 24.23 6.15 -1.02
CA ASP A 188 24.03 7.56 -0.68
C ASP A 188 22.66 8.07 -1.15
N VAL A 189 22.24 7.64 -2.36
CA VAL A 189 20.92 7.92 -2.91
C VAL A 189 19.81 7.34 -2.02
N LEU A 190 20.02 6.12 -1.51
CA LEU A 190 19.09 5.49 -0.60
C LEU A 190 18.95 6.25 0.73
N MET A 191 20.06 6.76 1.28
CA MET A 191 20.04 7.62 2.47
C MET A 191 19.30 8.93 2.21
N LEU A 192 19.55 9.59 1.07
CA LEU A 192 18.87 10.83 0.68
C LEU A 192 17.36 10.60 0.50
N MET A 193 16.97 9.51 -0.15
CA MET A 193 15.56 9.14 -0.30
C MET A 193 14.90 8.91 1.06
N GLY A 194 15.57 8.19 1.98
CA GLY A 194 15.09 8.01 3.35
C GLY A 194 14.88 9.34 4.09
N LEU A 195 15.80 10.28 3.94
CA LEU A 195 15.67 11.62 4.51
C LEU A 195 14.48 12.38 3.90
N LEU A 196 14.36 12.38 2.56
CA LEU A 196 13.25 13.03 1.86
C LEU A 196 11.90 12.43 2.26
N PHE A 197 11.84 11.12 2.46
CA PHE A 197 10.64 10.47 2.97
C PHE A 197 10.29 10.90 4.38
N ALA A 198 11.25 10.90 5.31
CA ALA A 198 11.03 11.37 6.67
C ALA A 198 10.52 12.82 6.69
N VAL A 199 11.11 13.70 5.88
CA VAL A 199 10.64 15.09 5.71
C VAL A 199 9.22 15.10 5.13
N SER A 200 8.93 14.34 4.08
CA SER A 200 7.60 14.28 3.48
C SER A 200 6.54 13.78 4.46
N LEU A 201 6.88 12.81 5.31
CA LEU A 201 5.98 12.26 6.33
C LEU A 201 5.70 13.29 7.42
N VAL A 202 6.73 14.01 7.89
CA VAL A 202 6.56 15.11 8.86
C VAL A 202 5.70 16.23 8.26
N LEU A 203 5.96 16.63 7.01
CA LEU A 203 5.15 17.63 6.33
C LEU A 203 3.71 17.17 6.17
N MET A 204 3.49 15.92 5.76
CA MET A 204 2.16 15.34 5.63
C MET A 204 1.42 15.35 6.98
N LEU A 205 2.04 14.87 8.07
CA LEU A 205 1.45 14.91 9.41
C LEU A 205 1.12 16.35 9.84
N ARG A 206 1.98 17.32 9.51
CA ARG A 206 1.74 18.73 9.80
C ARG A 206 0.63 19.34 8.95
N PHE A 207 0.50 18.95 7.68
CA PHE A 207 -0.60 19.35 6.81
C PHE A 207 -1.94 18.79 7.30
N LEU A 208 -1.94 17.58 7.86
CA LEU A 208 -3.11 16.97 8.48
C LEU A 208 -3.57 17.70 9.75
N ARG A 209 -2.75 18.61 10.32
CA ARG A 209 -3.05 19.41 11.54
C ARG A 209 -3.78 18.60 12.64
N PRO A 210 -3.24 17.46 13.10
CA PRO A 210 -3.86 16.67 14.15
C PRO A 210 -4.03 17.48 15.45
N GLU A 211 -3.19 18.50 15.66
CA GLU A 211 -3.28 19.45 16.79
C GLU A 211 -4.60 20.23 16.86
N ARG A 212 -5.34 20.42 15.76
CA ARG A 212 -6.67 21.05 15.80
C ARG A 212 -7.79 20.11 16.27
N LEU A 213 -7.58 18.80 16.25
CA LEU A 213 -8.57 17.82 16.76
C LEU A 213 -8.58 17.77 18.29
N LEU A 214 -7.52 18.24 18.96
CA LEU A 214 -7.36 18.21 20.42
C LEU A 214 -7.75 19.53 21.11
N SER A 215 -8.01 20.60 20.35
CA SER A 215 -8.46 21.89 20.90
C SER A 215 -9.98 21.94 21.03
N ILE A 216 -10.52 21.10 21.91
CA ILE A 216 -11.94 21.05 22.27
C ILE A 216 -12.21 22.16 23.29
N GLU A 217 -12.23 23.43 22.88
CA GLU A 217 -12.58 24.51 23.83
C GLU A 217 -13.48 25.61 23.25
N THR A 218 -13.75 25.66 21.93
CA THR A 218 -14.70 26.63 21.35
C THR A 218 -15.38 26.09 20.08
N LEU A 219 -16.43 25.27 20.24
CA LEU A 219 -17.21 24.75 19.11
C LEU A 219 -18.67 25.23 19.14
N PRO A 220 -18.97 26.43 18.61
CA PRO A 220 -20.28 26.71 18.03
C PRO A 220 -20.37 26.37 16.54
N ASP A 221 -19.27 25.96 15.89
CA ASP A 221 -19.22 25.90 14.43
C ASP A 221 -18.45 24.65 13.90
N LEU A 222 -18.83 23.48 14.40
CA LEU A 222 -18.35 22.18 13.89
C LEU A 222 -18.55 22.09 12.36
N THR A 223 -19.67 22.59 11.86
CA THR A 223 -20.02 22.62 10.43
C THR A 223 -19.04 23.47 9.60
N ALA A 224 -18.60 24.63 10.08
CA ALA A 224 -17.63 25.49 9.37
C ALA A 224 -16.19 24.93 9.38
N PHE A 225 -15.80 24.24 10.46
CA PHE A 225 -14.52 23.54 10.56
C PHE A 225 -14.46 22.32 9.62
N PHE A 226 -15.55 21.57 9.50
CA PHE A 226 -15.65 20.45 8.55
C PHE A 226 -15.81 20.91 7.09
N ALA A 227 -16.45 22.04 6.83
CA ALA A 227 -16.47 22.67 5.50
C ALA A 227 -15.08 23.11 5.02
N THR A 228 -14.15 23.42 5.93
CA THR A 228 -12.74 23.68 5.58
C THR A 228 -11.90 22.41 5.43
N LEU A 229 -12.33 21.28 6.00
CA LEU A 229 -11.76 19.95 5.74
C LEU A 229 -12.27 19.31 4.44
N GLN A 230 -13.27 19.90 3.78
CA GLN A 230 -13.62 19.62 2.37
C GLN A 230 -12.53 20.04 1.38
N SER A 231 -11.32 20.38 1.84
CA SER A 231 -10.20 20.60 0.95
C SER A 231 -10.02 19.34 0.11
N PRO A 232 -10.23 19.41 -1.22
CA PRO A 232 -10.18 18.27 -2.09
C PRO A 232 -8.76 17.75 -2.00
N VAL A 233 -8.56 16.65 -1.29
CA VAL A 233 -7.25 16.02 -1.15
C VAL A 233 -6.94 15.36 -2.48
N THR A 234 -6.63 16.22 -3.46
CA THR A 234 -6.23 15.96 -4.84
C THR A 234 -7.07 14.88 -5.54
N PRO A 235 -8.10 15.27 -6.33
CA PRO A 235 -8.97 14.33 -7.06
C PRO A 235 -8.22 13.46 -8.10
N LEU A 236 -6.91 13.63 -8.23
CA LEU A 236 -6.02 12.95 -9.17
C LEU A 236 -5.12 11.88 -8.52
N LEU A 237 -5.26 11.60 -7.22
CA LEU A 237 -4.45 10.58 -6.54
C LEU A 237 -5.16 9.22 -6.50
N PRO A 238 -4.43 8.09 -6.68
CA PRO A 238 -4.97 6.75 -6.53
C PRO A 238 -5.57 6.48 -5.15
N SER A 239 -5.09 7.16 -4.11
CA SER A 239 -5.65 7.07 -2.76
C SER A 239 -7.08 7.59 -2.68
N PHE A 240 -7.41 8.65 -3.42
CA PHE A 240 -8.74 9.22 -3.46
C PHE A 240 -9.69 8.30 -4.22
N TRP A 241 -9.25 7.80 -5.39
CA TRP A 241 -10.05 6.86 -6.18
C TRP A 241 -10.35 5.56 -5.44
N ALA A 242 -9.36 4.98 -4.75
CA ALA A 242 -9.55 3.79 -3.93
C ALA A 242 -10.45 4.04 -2.71
N GLY A 243 -10.27 5.19 -2.03
CA GLY A 243 -11.13 5.56 -0.90
C GLY A 243 -12.60 5.71 -1.30
N GLU A 244 -12.88 6.42 -2.40
CA GLU A 244 -14.25 6.71 -2.84
C GLU A 244 -14.96 5.47 -3.41
N THR A 245 -14.25 4.63 -4.16
CA THR A 245 -14.80 3.36 -4.68
C THR A 245 -15.20 2.42 -3.55
N VAL A 246 -14.34 2.28 -2.54
CA VAL A 246 -14.61 1.45 -1.37
C VAL A 246 -15.74 2.02 -0.52
N PHE A 247 -15.77 3.34 -0.31
CA PHE A 247 -16.82 4.00 0.45
C PHE A 247 -18.20 3.90 -0.24
N THR A 248 -18.25 4.07 -1.57
CA THR A 248 -19.49 3.91 -2.33
C THR A 248 -19.99 2.46 -2.28
N ALA A 249 -19.08 1.49 -2.36
CA ALA A 249 -19.42 0.08 -2.22
C ALA A 249 -19.92 -0.26 -0.80
N LEU A 250 -19.43 0.43 0.23
CA LEU A 250 -19.90 0.30 1.61
C LEU A 250 -21.38 0.68 1.73
N ARG A 251 -21.82 1.71 1.00
CA ARG A 251 -23.21 2.15 0.89
C ARG A 251 -24.07 1.30 -0.06
N GLY A 252 -23.50 0.26 -0.65
CA GLY A 252 -24.18 -0.63 -1.61
C GLY A 252 -24.22 -0.10 -3.05
N GLY A 253 -23.54 0.99 -3.37
CA GLY A 253 -23.41 1.53 -4.72
C GLY A 253 -22.16 1.06 -5.46
N VAL A 254 -22.02 1.42 -6.74
CA VAL A 254 -20.79 1.23 -7.51
C VAL A 254 -20.39 2.56 -8.13
N ASP A 255 -19.15 2.98 -7.87
CA ASP A 255 -18.57 4.17 -8.48
C ASP A 255 -17.70 3.79 -9.68
N TRP A 256 -18.28 3.81 -10.86
CA TRP A 256 -17.59 3.47 -12.11
C TRP A 256 -16.54 4.52 -12.52
N LEU A 257 -16.70 5.79 -12.11
CA LEU A 257 -15.79 6.86 -12.49
C LEU A 257 -14.45 6.70 -11.80
N HIS A 258 -14.47 6.55 -10.48
CA HIS A 258 -13.26 6.36 -9.70
C HIS A 258 -12.69 4.94 -9.86
N ALA A 259 -13.54 3.93 -10.09
CA ALA A 259 -13.07 2.58 -10.39
C ALA A 259 -12.38 2.49 -11.75
N GLY A 260 -12.80 3.28 -12.74
CA GLY A 260 -12.14 3.36 -14.05
C GLY A 260 -10.86 4.20 -14.06
N ALA A 261 -10.67 5.07 -13.06
CA ALA A 261 -9.44 5.85 -12.90
C ALA A 261 -8.30 5.03 -12.26
N LEU A 262 -8.64 3.99 -11.49
CA LEU A 262 -7.72 2.99 -10.92
C LEU A 262 -7.28 1.96 -11.96
#